data_AF-A0A930LVD1-F1
#
_entry.id   AF-A0A930LVD1-F1
#
_cell.length_a   1.000
_cell.length_b   1.000
_cell.length_c   1.000
_cell.angle_alpha   90.00
_cell.angle_beta   90.00
_cell.angle_gamma   90.00
#
_symmetry.space_group_name_H-M   'P 1'
#
loop_
_entity.id
_entity.type
_entity.pdbx_description
1 polymer ?
#
loop_
_entity_poly.entity_id
_entity_poly.type
_entity_poly.pdbx_seq_one_letter_code
_entity_poly.pdbx_strand_id
1 'polypeptide(L)'
;PGPIGAILSPQLSGIEAAENNSLPYASSLCGACYEVCPVKINFPEVLVHLRAKDVESKHAIREFEGNKKAPFSQMDGMMLGAKKLFTSGKMMSIAERGLPMSRLISGRKHKITAVPGIVGGWTAYRDIPEPPKESFRNWWKKEKGQAPARDNAQRVDIQALIEANKGKAAEAAANAKAAQEAREAKENN
;
A
#
# COMPACT_ATOMS: atom_id res chain seq x y z
N PRO A 1 -13.44 -15.68 -4.20
CA PRO A 1 -13.67 -15.47 -5.66
C PRO A 1 -12.35 -15.60 -6.44
N GLY A 2 -12.34 -16.45 -7.48
CA GLY A 2 -11.25 -16.46 -8.46
C GLY A 2 -11.21 -15.14 -9.25
N PRO A 3 -10.14 -14.89 -10.01
CA PRO A 3 -9.97 -13.65 -10.76
C PRO A 3 -11.23 -13.34 -11.60
N ILE A 4 -11.70 -14.28 -12.41
CA ILE A 4 -12.88 -14.09 -13.28
C ILE A 4 -14.11 -13.56 -12.50
N GLY A 5 -14.39 -14.11 -11.32
CA GLY A 5 -15.52 -13.67 -10.50
C GLY A 5 -15.36 -12.24 -9.97
N ALA A 6 -14.13 -11.78 -9.74
CA ALA A 6 -13.86 -10.41 -9.30
C ALA A 6 -14.09 -9.35 -10.39
N ILE A 7 -14.09 -9.75 -11.67
CA ILE A 7 -14.48 -8.87 -12.78
C ILE A 7 -15.96 -9.00 -13.10
N LEU A 8 -16.48 -10.23 -13.19
CA LEU A 8 -17.85 -10.47 -13.66
C LEU A 8 -18.90 -9.97 -12.67
N SER A 9 -18.75 -10.24 -11.37
CA SER A 9 -19.80 -9.92 -10.39
C SER A 9 -20.12 -8.42 -10.34
N PRO A 10 -19.13 -7.49 -10.34
CA PRO A 10 -19.40 -6.07 -10.46
C PRO A 10 -20.08 -5.62 -11.76
N GLN A 11 -19.91 -6.37 -12.85
CA GLN A 11 -20.57 -6.07 -14.14
C GLN A 11 -22.02 -6.59 -14.17
N LEU A 12 -22.30 -7.68 -13.45
CA LEU A 12 -23.62 -8.29 -13.37
C LEU A 12 -24.54 -7.57 -12.37
N SER A 13 -24.04 -7.24 -11.18
CA SER A 13 -24.87 -6.70 -10.09
C SER A 13 -24.47 -5.29 -9.67
N GLY A 14 -23.63 -4.61 -10.45
CA GLY A 14 -23.14 -3.26 -10.18
C GLY A 14 -21.93 -3.25 -9.24
N ILE A 15 -21.07 -2.23 -9.39
CA ILE A 15 -19.87 -2.05 -8.56
C ILE A 15 -20.23 -1.47 -7.18
N GLU A 16 -21.37 -0.80 -7.08
CA GLU A 16 -21.89 -0.15 -5.88
C GLU A 16 -22.47 -1.14 -4.87
N ALA A 17 -22.86 -2.33 -5.32
CA ALA A 17 -23.39 -3.37 -4.44
C ALA A 17 -22.35 -3.75 -3.37
N ALA A 18 -22.80 -3.86 -2.12
CA ALA A 18 -21.93 -4.09 -0.97
C ALA A 18 -21.09 -5.38 -1.08
N GLU A 19 -21.63 -6.38 -1.78
CA GLU A 19 -20.96 -7.66 -2.07
C GLU A 19 -19.92 -7.58 -3.18
N ASN A 20 -19.99 -6.57 -4.06
CA ASN A 20 -19.13 -6.44 -5.23
C ASN A 20 -18.00 -5.42 -5.08
N ASN A 21 -18.20 -4.40 -4.25
CA ASN A 21 -17.28 -3.27 -4.12
C ASN A 21 -15.87 -3.66 -3.61
N SER A 22 -15.74 -4.79 -2.92
CA SER A 22 -14.48 -5.28 -2.38
C SER A 22 -13.77 -6.26 -3.31
N LEU A 23 -14.49 -6.80 -4.31
CA LEU A 23 -13.97 -7.84 -5.19
C LEU A 23 -12.77 -7.37 -6.03
N PRO A 24 -12.73 -6.14 -6.60
CA PRO A 24 -11.56 -5.69 -7.34
C PRO A 24 -10.30 -5.56 -6.49
N TYR A 25 -10.44 -5.44 -5.17
CA TYR A 25 -9.32 -5.31 -4.22
C TYR A 25 -8.79 -6.66 -3.73
N ALA A 26 -9.44 -7.78 -4.08
CA ALA A 26 -9.00 -9.11 -3.68
C ALA A 26 -7.70 -9.57 -4.38
N SER A 27 -7.28 -8.91 -5.47
CA SER A 27 -6.04 -9.21 -6.19
C SER A 27 -4.89 -8.27 -5.80
N SER A 28 -3.68 -8.81 -5.67
CA SER A 28 -2.45 -8.03 -5.45
C SER A 28 -1.89 -7.36 -6.71
N LEU A 29 -2.52 -7.57 -7.88
CA LEU A 29 -2.04 -7.10 -9.18
C LEU A 29 -0.62 -7.59 -9.54
N CYS A 30 -0.23 -8.78 -9.10
CA CYS A 30 1.10 -9.36 -9.38
C CYS A 30 1.32 -9.81 -10.84
N GLY A 31 0.30 -9.79 -11.70
CA GLY A 31 0.42 -10.15 -13.12
C GLY A 31 0.44 -11.65 -13.45
N ALA A 32 0.66 -12.54 -12.48
CA ALA A 32 0.75 -13.99 -12.72
C ALA A 32 -0.50 -14.59 -13.43
N CYS A 33 -1.69 -14.08 -13.13
CA CYS A 33 -2.93 -14.50 -13.78
C CYS A 33 -2.97 -14.20 -15.29
N TYR A 34 -2.28 -13.13 -15.74
CA TYR A 34 -2.18 -12.78 -17.15
C TYR A 34 -1.20 -13.70 -17.89
N GLU A 35 -0.07 -14.04 -17.25
CA GLU A 35 0.96 -14.89 -17.86
C GLU A 35 0.45 -16.30 -18.15
N VAL A 36 -0.23 -16.91 -17.17
CA VAL A 36 -0.76 -18.28 -17.25
C VAL A 36 -2.03 -18.39 -18.10
N CYS A 37 -2.71 -17.28 -18.40
CA CYS A 37 -3.97 -17.32 -19.13
C CYS A 37 -3.76 -17.73 -20.60
N PRO A 38 -4.38 -18.83 -21.08
CA PRO A 38 -4.18 -19.33 -22.44
C PRO A 38 -4.72 -18.37 -23.52
N VAL A 39 -5.74 -17.57 -23.17
CA VAL A 39 -6.40 -16.61 -24.06
C VAL A 39 -5.93 -15.16 -23.88
N LYS A 40 -4.92 -14.93 -23.02
CA LYS A 40 -4.29 -13.62 -22.78
C LYS A 40 -5.26 -12.47 -22.44
N ILE A 41 -6.26 -12.75 -21.60
CA ILE A 41 -7.15 -11.70 -21.06
C ILE A 41 -6.35 -10.79 -20.12
N ASN A 42 -6.36 -9.48 -20.37
CA ASN A 42 -5.72 -8.49 -19.49
C ASN A 42 -6.55 -8.25 -18.22
N PHE A 43 -6.45 -9.21 -17.30
CA PHE A 43 -7.16 -9.19 -16.03
C PHE A 43 -6.74 -8.02 -15.09
N PRO A 44 -5.43 -7.73 -14.90
CA PRO A 44 -5.01 -6.63 -14.03
C PRO A 44 -5.55 -5.27 -14.44
N GLU A 45 -5.55 -4.98 -15.74
CA GLU A 45 -6.05 -3.70 -16.27
C GLU A 45 -7.53 -3.50 -15.97
N VAL A 46 -8.36 -4.52 -16.20
CA VAL A 46 -9.81 -4.44 -15.91
C VAL A 46 -10.06 -4.29 -14.41
N LEU A 47 -9.26 -4.93 -13.55
CA LEU A 47 -9.39 -4.71 -12.11
C LEU A 47 -9.03 -3.29 -11.70
N VAL A 48 -7.99 -2.70 -12.27
CA VAL A 48 -7.64 -1.29 -12.02
C VAL A 48 -8.79 -0.37 -12.46
N HIS A 49 -9.38 -0.64 -13.62
CA HIS A 49 -10.54 0.10 -14.11
C HIS A 49 -11.74 -0.02 -13.16
N LEU A 50 -12.03 -1.23 -12.66
CA LEU A 50 -13.10 -1.44 -11.68
C LEU A 50 -12.82 -0.76 -10.34
N ARG A 51 -11.56 -0.70 -9.89
CA ARG A 51 -11.19 0.09 -8.70
C ARG A 51 -11.41 1.58 -8.94
N ALA A 52 -11.06 2.09 -10.11
CA ALA A 52 -11.32 3.48 -10.46
C ALA A 52 -12.83 3.77 -10.46
N LYS A 53 -13.65 2.89 -11.05
CA LYS A 53 -15.12 2.98 -11.03
C LYS A 53 -15.71 2.90 -9.62
N ASP A 54 -15.20 2.02 -8.77
CA ASP A 54 -15.62 1.92 -7.36
C ASP A 54 -15.29 3.20 -6.59
N VAL A 55 -14.11 3.76 -6.85
CA VAL A 55 -13.67 5.03 -6.26
C VAL A 55 -14.52 6.18 -6.78
N GLU A 56 -14.80 6.26 -8.08
CA GLU A 56 -15.64 7.27 -8.73
C GLU A 56 -17.10 7.20 -8.28
N SER A 57 -17.69 5.99 -8.23
CA SER A 57 -19.04 5.79 -7.69
C SER A 57 -19.12 6.18 -6.21
N LYS A 58 -18.01 6.05 -5.48
CA LYS A 58 -17.87 6.55 -4.10
C LYS A 58 -17.47 8.02 -4.00
N HIS A 59 -16.94 8.65 -5.05
CA HIS A 59 -16.64 10.09 -5.09
C HIS A 59 -17.94 10.90 -5.09
N ALA A 60 -18.99 10.42 -5.76
CA ALA A 60 -20.33 11.01 -5.67
C ALA A 60 -20.99 10.83 -4.28
N ILE A 61 -20.53 9.87 -3.46
CA ILE A 61 -21.11 9.58 -2.14
C ILE A 61 -20.29 10.21 -0.98
N ARG A 62 -19.01 10.57 -1.18
CA ARG A 62 -18.11 10.93 -0.05
C ARG A 62 -17.47 12.31 -0.09
N GLU A 63 -17.58 13.09 -1.16
CA GLU A 63 -16.96 14.42 -1.19
C GLU A 63 -17.68 15.45 -0.30
N PHE A 64 -18.96 15.25 0.06
CA PHE A 64 -19.68 16.25 0.86
C PHE A 64 -20.83 15.76 1.76
N GLU A 65 -21.33 14.52 1.59
CA GLU A 65 -22.41 13.98 2.43
C GLU A 65 -21.81 12.84 3.29
N GLY A 66 -21.48 13.07 4.56
CA GLY A 66 -22.54 13.30 5.52
C GLY A 66 -23.61 12.23 5.30
N ASN A 67 -23.32 10.96 5.62
CA ASN A 67 -24.35 9.93 5.64
C ASN A 67 -25.45 10.44 6.59
N LYS A 68 -26.53 11.02 6.06
CA LYS A 68 -27.61 11.69 6.82
C LYS A 68 -28.37 10.74 7.76
N LYS A 69 -27.93 9.48 7.87
CA LYS A 69 -28.51 8.44 8.73
C LYS A 69 -27.51 7.78 9.69
N ALA A 70 -26.22 8.05 9.62
CA ALA A 70 -25.27 7.57 10.62
C ALA A 70 -25.05 8.67 11.66
N PRO A 71 -25.41 8.47 12.95
CA PRO A 71 -25.05 9.44 13.98
C PRO A 71 -23.53 9.57 13.99
N PHE A 72 -23.04 10.81 14.04
CA PHE A 72 -21.61 11.13 14.10
C PHE A 72 -20.96 10.26 15.18
N SER A 73 -20.17 9.29 14.74
CA SER A 73 -19.56 8.33 15.65
C SER A 73 -18.32 8.95 16.30
N GLN A 74 -17.93 8.42 17.46
CA GLN A 74 -16.64 8.79 18.08
C GLN A 74 -15.46 8.57 17.12
N MET A 75 -15.59 7.61 16.19
CA MET A 75 -14.57 7.30 15.17
C MET A 75 -14.52 8.37 14.09
N ASP A 76 -15.66 8.92 13.66
CA ASP A 76 -15.72 10.02 12.69
C ASP A 76 -15.08 11.29 13.24
N GLY A 77 -15.37 11.61 14.51
CA GLY A 77 -14.73 12.73 15.19
C GLY A 77 -13.23 12.55 15.37
N MET A 78 -12.79 11.34 15.73
CA MET A 78 -11.36 11.02 15.82
C MET A 78 -10.68 11.15 14.46
N MET A 79 -11.28 10.62 13.39
CA MET A 79 -10.71 10.67 12.04
C MET A 79 -10.70 12.08 11.47
N LEU A 80 -11.72 12.89 11.72
CA LEU A 80 -11.76 14.29 11.32
C LEU A 80 -10.71 15.11 12.09
N GLY A 81 -10.56 14.86 13.39
CA GLY A 81 -9.51 15.46 14.21
C GLY A 81 -8.12 15.08 13.72
N ALA A 82 -7.89 13.80 13.47
CA ALA A 82 -6.65 13.29 12.90
C ALA A 82 -6.34 13.92 11.54
N LYS A 83 -7.33 14.00 10.64
CA LYS A 83 -7.21 14.70 9.34
C LYS A 83 -6.73 16.12 9.56
N LYS A 84 -7.40 16.91 10.41
CA LYS A 84 -7.07 18.31 10.67
C LYS A 84 -5.65 18.47 11.26
N LEU A 85 -5.23 17.55 12.12
CA LEU A 85 -3.87 17.51 12.67
C LEU A 85 -2.83 17.20 11.59
N PHE A 86 -3.03 16.15 10.79
CA PHE A 86 -2.07 15.70 9.77
C PHE A 86 -2.00 16.62 8.55
N THR A 87 -3.09 17.32 8.20
CA THR A 87 -3.10 18.29 7.09
C THR A 87 -2.49 19.63 7.47
N SER A 88 -2.32 19.93 8.77
CA SER A 88 -1.78 21.22 9.24
C SER A 88 -0.34 21.07 9.73
N GLY A 89 0.62 21.58 8.94
CA GLY A 89 2.04 21.55 9.30
C GLY A 89 2.37 22.26 10.62
N LYS A 90 1.61 23.30 11.00
CA LYS A 90 1.78 24.00 12.29
C LYS A 90 1.33 23.12 13.46
N MET A 91 0.19 22.45 13.34
CA MET A 91 -0.32 21.55 14.38
C MET A 91 0.58 20.32 14.53
N MET A 92 1.03 19.76 13.42
CA MET A 92 2.00 18.66 13.44
C MET A 92 3.30 19.06 14.13
N SER A 93 3.83 20.26 13.86
CA SER A 93 5.04 20.78 14.53
C SER A 93 4.87 20.93 16.05
N ILE A 94 3.67 21.34 16.51
CA ILE A 94 3.34 21.41 17.93
C ILE A 94 3.24 20.00 18.53
N ALA A 95 2.55 19.07 17.86
CA ALA A 95 2.44 17.68 18.29
C ALA A 95 3.82 16.99 18.37
N GLU A 96 4.70 17.24 17.40
CA GLU A 96 6.07 16.70 17.37
C GLU A 96 6.92 17.22 18.54
N ARG A 97 6.71 18.45 19.02
CA ARG A 97 7.37 18.97 20.23
C ARG A 97 6.87 18.30 21.51
N GLY A 98 5.67 17.72 21.48
CA GLY A 98 5.12 16.92 22.57
C GLY A 98 5.58 15.46 22.60
N LEU A 99 6.26 14.97 21.55
CA LEU A 99 6.76 13.58 21.49
C LEU A 99 7.63 13.16 22.69
N PRO A 100 8.52 14.00 23.25
CA PRO A 100 9.26 13.64 24.46
C PRO A 100 8.36 13.35 25.67
N MET A 101 7.17 13.96 25.72
CA MET A 101 6.18 13.75 26.78
C MET A 101 5.37 12.47 26.59
N SER A 102 5.46 11.81 25.43
CA SER A 102 4.82 10.51 25.18
C SER A 102 5.32 9.40 26.13
N ARG A 103 6.55 9.55 26.67
CA ARG A 103 7.10 8.68 27.71
C ARG A 103 6.23 8.59 28.97
N LEU A 104 5.60 9.70 29.33
CA LEU A 104 4.74 9.77 30.51
C LEU A 104 3.47 8.93 30.32
N ILE A 105 3.02 8.79 29.08
CA ILE A 105 1.83 8.02 28.70
C ILE A 105 2.20 6.54 28.47
N SER A 106 3.42 6.27 28.01
CA SER A 106 3.91 4.90 27.78
C SER A 106 4.37 4.17 29.06
N GLY A 107 4.52 4.89 30.17
CA GLY A 107 4.91 4.35 31.48
C GLY A 107 6.26 3.61 31.49
N ARG A 108 6.53 2.88 32.57
CA ARG A 108 7.78 2.12 32.77
C ARG A 108 7.96 0.94 31.81
N LYS A 109 6.92 0.55 31.08
CA LYS A 109 6.91 -0.62 30.19
C LYS A 109 7.25 -0.29 28.74
N HIS A 110 7.52 0.98 28.42
CA HIS A 110 7.79 1.45 27.04
C HIS A 110 6.75 0.98 26.00
N LYS A 111 5.51 0.72 26.48
CA LYS A 111 4.40 0.24 25.69
C LYS A 111 3.11 0.85 26.19
N ILE A 112 2.26 1.29 25.27
CA ILE A 112 0.89 1.72 25.58
C ILE A 112 0.00 0.49 25.43
N THR A 113 -0.46 -0.04 26.57
CA THR A 113 -1.21 -1.30 26.68
C THR A 113 -2.72 -1.08 26.82
N ALA A 114 -3.15 0.14 27.16
CA ALA A 114 -4.56 0.49 27.24
C ALA A 114 -4.74 1.96 26.87
N VAL A 115 -5.56 2.22 25.85
CA VAL A 115 -6.02 3.56 25.49
C VAL A 115 -7.52 3.64 25.74
N PRO A 116 -8.03 4.67 26.44
CA PRO A 116 -9.46 4.79 26.69
C PRO A 116 -10.25 5.01 25.38
N GLY A 117 -11.51 4.57 25.36
CA GLY A 117 -12.46 4.79 24.26
C GLY A 117 -12.47 3.69 23.19
N ILE A 118 -12.91 4.05 21.98
CA ILE A 118 -13.11 3.17 20.81
C ILE A 118 -11.86 2.37 20.38
N VAL A 119 -10.67 2.88 20.67
CA VAL A 119 -9.38 2.23 20.37
C VAL A 119 -8.92 1.30 21.50
N GLY A 120 -9.62 1.29 22.64
CA GLY A 120 -9.37 0.40 23.77
C GLY A 120 -9.51 -1.07 23.41
N GLY A 121 -10.52 -1.42 22.60
CA GLY A 121 -10.68 -2.79 22.10
C GLY A 121 -9.53 -3.25 21.19
N TRP A 122 -8.91 -2.32 20.44
CA TRP A 122 -7.74 -2.62 19.60
C TRP A 122 -6.47 -2.78 20.42
N THR A 123 -6.27 -1.92 21.43
CA THR A 123 -5.13 -2.01 22.36
C THR A 123 -5.25 -3.15 23.38
N ALA A 124 -6.45 -3.69 23.61
CA ALA A 124 -6.65 -4.89 24.43
C ALA A 124 -5.95 -6.14 23.86
N TYR A 125 -5.74 -6.20 22.54
CA TYR A 125 -5.07 -7.32 21.87
C TYR A 125 -3.74 -6.92 21.23
N ARG A 126 -3.37 -5.63 21.23
CA ARG A 126 -2.17 -5.12 20.55
C ARG A 126 -1.45 -4.07 21.39
N ASP A 127 -0.17 -4.31 21.63
CA ASP A 127 0.74 -3.33 22.23
C ASP A 127 1.13 -2.26 21.21
N ILE A 128 1.05 -0.99 21.59
CA ILE A 128 1.67 0.10 20.83
C ILE A 128 3.06 0.37 21.40
N PRO A 129 4.13 0.33 20.58
CA PRO A 129 5.47 0.68 21.05
C PRO A 129 5.55 2.15 21.47
N GLU A 130 6.42 2.47 22.42
CA GLU A 130 6.70 3.86 22.83
C GLU A 130 7.04 4.72 21.60
N PRO A 131 6.36 5.87 21.41
CA PRO A 131 6.74 6.79 20.34
C PRO A 131 8.18 7.29 20.48
N PRO A 132 8.91 7.52 19.37
CA PRO A 132 10.29 7.96 19.41
C PRO A 132 10.46 9.33 20.09
N LYS A 133 11.65 9.59 20.67
CA LYS A 133 11.93 10.82 21.44
C LYS A 133 11.77 12.09 20.60
N GLU A 134 12.07 11.99 19.31
CA GLU A 134 11.99 13.08 18.36
C GLU A 134 11.39 12.60 17.04
N SER A 135 10.74 13.51 16.34
CA SER A 135 10.26 13.24 14.98
C SER A 135 11.44 13.16 14.03
N PHE A 136 11.29 12.36 12.96
CA PHE A 136 12.26 12.33 11.86
C PHE A 136 12.59 13.72 11.33
N ARG A 137 11.59 14.62 11.26
CA ARG A 137 11.78 16.00 10.78
C ARG A 137 12.73 16.80 11.67
N ASN A 138 12.60 16.68 12.97
CA ASN A 138 13.45 17.39 13.93
C ASN A 138 14.86 16.81 13.96
N TRP A 139 14.97 15.49 13.95
CA TRP A 139 16.25 14.79 13.80
C TRP A 139 16.97 15.20 12.50
N TRP A 140 16.26 15.15 11.36
CA TRP A 140 16.83 15.49 10.05
C TRP A 140 17.32 16.93 9.97
N LYS A 141 16.61 17.89 10.58
CA LYS A 141 17.08 19.29 10.62
C LYS A 141 18.42 19.44 11.35
N LYS A 142 18.69 18.60 12.36
CA LYS A 142 19.96 18.59 13.10
C LYS A 142 21.06 17.88 12.33
N GLU A 143 20.76 16.70 11.78
CA GLU A 143 21.76 15.80 11.20
C GLU A 143 22.03 16.01 9.71
N LYS A 144 21.18 16.74 8.97
CA LYS A 144 21.36 16.93 7.51
C LYS A 144 22.70 17.54 7.11
N GLY A 145 23.36 18.29 8.00
CA GLY A 145 24.67 18.89 7.76
C GLY A 145 25.82 17.89 7.84
N GLN A 146 25.61 16.76 8.52
CA GLN A 146 26.57 15.66 8.68
C GLN A 146 26.26 14.48 7.76
N ALA A 147 25.13 14.52 7.05
CA ALA A 147 24.80 13.50 6.07
C ALA A 147 25.93 13.45 5.01
N PRO A 148 26.51 12.27 4.74
CA PRO A 148 27.53 12.16 3.72
C PRO A 148 26.96 12.72 2.42
N ALA A 149 27.72 13.58 1.75
CA ALA A 149 27.36 14.04 0.42
C ALA A 149 27.07 12.78 -0.40
N ARG A 150 25.86 12.70 -0.98
CA ARG A 150 25.53 11.59 -1.87
C ARG A 150 26.55 11.64 -2.98
N ASP A 151 27.48 10.68 -2.98
CA ASP A 151 28.49 10.62 -4.02
C ASP A 151 27.77 10.37 -5.33
N ASN A 152 27.73 11.39 -6.19
CA ASN A 152 27.11 11.25 -7.50
C ASN A 152 27.90 10.25 -8.37
N ALA A 153 29.14 9.91 -8.02
CA ALA A 153 29.91 8.85 -8.67
C ALA A 153 29.38 7.44 -8.37
N GLN A 154 28.60 7.25 -7.29
CA GLN A 154 27.89 6.00 -7.01
C GLN A 154 26.50 5.90 -7.66
N ARG A 155 26.10 6.87 -8.49
CA ARG A 155 24.91 6.69 -9.32
C ARG A 155 25.19 5.57 -10.31
N VAL A 156 24.39 4.53 -10.22
CA VAL A 156 24.37 3.44 -11.19
C VAL A 156 24.17 4.06 -12.58
N ASP A 157 25.15 3.88 -13.47
CA ASP A 157 25.02 4.27 -14.86
C ASP A 157 24.01 3.34 -15.53
N ILE A 158 22.75 3.79 -15.57
CA ILE A 158 21.63 3.07 -16.16
C ILE A 158 21.93 2.77 -17.64
N GLN A 159 22.64 3.65 -18.34
CA GLN A 159 22.95 3.47 -19.74
C GLN A 159 23.99 2.37 -19.95
N ALA A 160 25.04 2.35 -19.13
CA ALA A 160 26.02 1.27 -19.12
C ALA A 160 25.39 -0.08 -18.77
N LEU A 161 24.46 -0.12 -17.82
CA LEU A 161 23.71 -1.35 -17.49
C LEU A 161 22.78 -1.81 -18.62
N ILE A 162 22.13 -0.89 -19.32
CA ILE A 162 21.29 -1.23 -20.48
C ILE A 162 22.15 -1.82 -21.59
N GLU A 163 23.30 -1.21 -21.91
CA GLU A 163 24.19 -1.73 -22.95
C GLU A 163 24.79 -3.09 -22.55
N ALA A 164 25.21 -3.25 -21.29
CA ALA A 164 25.75 -4.52 -20.77
C ALA A 164 24.72 -5.66 -20.71
N ASN A 165 23.42 -5.34 -20.78
CA ASN A 165 22.33 -6.33 -20.78
C ASN A 165 21.65 -6.49 -22.14
N LYS A 166 22.06 -5.72 -23.14
CA LYS A 166 21.56 -5.82 -24.51
C LYS A 166 21.89 -7.20 -25.07
N GLY A 167 20.90 -7.87 -25.65
CA GLY A 167 21.07 -9.22 -26.22
C GLY A 167 21.05 -10.37 -25.21
N LYS A 168 21.35 -10.14 -23.93
CA LYS A 168 21.31 -11.21 -22.89
C LYS A 168 19.92 -11.80 -22.69
N ALA A 169 18.86 -11.01 -22.89
CA ALA A 169 17.48 -11.52 -22.83
C ALA A 169 17.18 -12.48 -24.00
N ALA A 170 17.70 -12.20 -25.20
CA ALA A 170 17.54 -13.09 -26.35
C ALA A 170 18.37 -14.36 -26.19
N GLU A 171 19.59 -14.24 -25.64
CA GLU A 171 20.45 -15.38 -25.30
C GLU A 171 19.82 -16.27 -24.22
N ALA A 172 19.25 -15.68 -23.16
CA ALA A 172 18.53 -16.42 -22.13
C ALA A 172 17.29 -17.13 -22.68
N ALA A 173 16.55 -16.48 -23.61
CA ALA A 173 15.41 -17.11 -24.28
C ALA A 173 15.83 -18.27 -25.19
N ALA A 174 16.93 -18.13 -25.93
CA ALA A 174 17.48 -19.20 -26.75
C ALA A 174 17.95 -20.39 -25.90
N ASN A 175 18.65 -20.13 -24.79
CA ASN A 175 19.11 -21.16 -23.86
C ASN A 175 17.94 -21.85 -23.16
N ALA A 176 16.88 -21.13 -22.80
CA ALA A 176 15.67 -21.70 -22.21
C ALA A 176 14.95 -22.62 -23.20
N LYS A 177 14.86 -22.22 -24.48
CA LYS A 177 14.25 -23.04 -25.54
C LYS A 177 15.06 -24.30 -25.81
N ALA A 178 16.39 -24.19 -25.92
CA ALA A 178 17.28 -25.34 -26.06
C ALA A 178 17.18 -26.30 -24.85
N ALA A 179 17.02 -25.76 -23.64
CA ALA A 179 16.81 -26.58 -22.44
C ALA A 179 15.43 -27.28 -22.41
N GLN A 180 14.39 -26.67 -22.98
CA GLN A 180 13.07 -27.30 -23.13
C GLN A 180 13.11 -28.43 -24.15
N GLU A 181 13.68 -28.19 -25.33
CA GLU A 181 13.85 -29.20 -26.38
C GLU A 181 14.68 -30.41 -25.87
N ALA A 182 15.73 -30.15 -25.09
CA ALA A 182 16.53 -31.21 -24.46
C ALA A 182 15.77 -31.99 -23.36
N ARG A 183 14.78 -31.39 -22.69
CA ARG A 183 13.91 -32.08 -21.73
C ARG A 183 12.88 -32.94 -22.45
N GLU A 184 12.23 -32.42 -23.48
CA GLU A 184 11.26 -33.15 -24.30
C GLU A 184 11.91 -34.35 -25.01
N ALA A 185 13.15 -34.21 -25.49
CA ALA A 185 13.89 -35.32 -26.10
C ALA A 185 14.26 -36.44 -25.09
N LYS A 186 14.37 -36.12 -23.79
CA LYS A 186 14.61 -37.11 -22.73
C LYS A 186 13.35 -37.80 -22.23
N GLU A 187 12.18 -37.17 -22.36
CA GLU A 187 10.91 -37.79 -21.98
C GLU A 187 10.35 -38.74 -23.07
N ASN A 188 10.79 -38.56 -24.32
CA ASN A 188 10.34 -39.35 -25.48
C ASN A 188 11.25 -40.56 -25.82
N ASN A 189 12.23 -40.90 -24.96
CA ASN A 189 13.15 -42.03 -25.11
C ASN A 189 13.17 -42.85 -23.82
#